data_AF-A0A7C1IXJ7-F1
#
_entry.id   AF-A0A7C1IXJ7-F1
#
_cell.length_a   1.000
_cell.length_b   1.000
_cell.length_c   1.000
_cell.angle_alpha   90.00
_cell.angle_beta   90.00
_cell.angle_gamma   90.00
#
_symmetry.space_group_name_H-M   'P 1'
#
loop_
_entity.id
_entity.type
_entity.pdbx_description
1 polymer ?
#
loop_
_entity_poly.entity_id
_entity_poly.type
_entity_poly.pdbx_seq_one_letter_code
_entity_poly.pdbx_strand_id
1 'polypeptide(L)'
;VLNREGFPPEAIFMSLYLSGELGYIVSRWSQNGIVPSMKMHSLTSQYGTLSRIERFKEVKLTRQMESVLETIRRGEFAQEWAAEYADGYPRLESLRRRMENLSIWLHEREVLTILNRDERP
;
A
#
# COMPACT_ATOMS: atom_id res chain seq x y z
N VAL A 1 10.73 3.10 -6.60
CA VAL A 1 11.71 4.21 -6.65
C VAL A 1 12.93 3.86 -5.81
N LEU A 2 12.79 3.75 -4.48
CA LEU A 2 13.92 3.47 -3.56
C LEU A 2 14.77 2.24 -3.95
N ASN A 3 14.14 1.13 -4.35
CA ASN A 3 14.87 -0.05 -4.81
C ASN A 3 15.77 0.22 -6.03
N ARG A 4 15.32 1.07 -6.97
CA ARG A 4 16.11 1.44 -8.15
C ARG A 4 17.27 2.38 -7.81
N GLU A 5 17.14 3.15 -6.73
CA GLU A 5 18.18 4.04 -6.23
C GLU A 5 19.21 3.31 -5.33
N GLY A 6 19.04 1.99 -5.11
CA GLY A 6 20.00 1.16 -4.40
C GLY A 6 19.89 1.18 -2.88
N PHE A 7 18.76 1.63 -2.31
CA PHE A 7 18.52 1.50 -0.87
C PHE A 7 18.39 0.02 -0.48
N PRO A 8 18.92 -0.39 0.70
CA PRO A 8 18.81 -1.77 1.14
C PRO A 8 17.35 -2.14 1.43
N PRO A 9 16.93 -3.39 1.13
CA PRO A 9 15.56 -3.83 1.36
C PRO A 9 15.03 -3.56 2.76
N GLU A 10 15.84 -3.78 3.80
CA GLU A 10 15.49 -3.55 5.20
C GLU A 10 15.06 -2.11 5.42
N ALA A 11 15.84 -1.14 4.93
CA ALA A 11 15.52 0.28 5.06
C ALA A 11 14.25 0.65 4.27
N ILE A 12 14.08 0.07 3.08
CA ILE A 12 12.88 0.29 2.26
C ILE A 12 11.65 -0.21 3.02
N PHE A 13 11.59 -1.48 3.38
CA PHE A 13 10.39 -2.06 3.98
C PHE A 13 10.09 -1.53 5.39
N MET A 14 11.12 -1.25 6.20
CA MET A 14 10.94 -0.61 7.50
C MET A 14 10.38 0.80 7.37
N SER A 15 10.80 1.56 6.36
CA SER A 15 10.25 2.91 6.11
C SER A 15 8.82 2.89 5.56
N LEU A 16 8.40 1.78 4.93
CA LEU A 16 7.08 1.67 4.31
C LEU A 16 6.02 1.14 5.27
N TYR A 17 6.19 -0.07 5.83
CA TYR A 17 5.18 -0.66 6.72
C TYR A 17 5.70 -1.67 7.74
N LEU A 18 6.88 -2.28 7.56
CA LEU A 18 7.35 -3.32 8.48
C LEU A 18 7.68 -2.79 9.88
N SER A 19 7.92 -1.48 10.03
CA SER A 19 8.06 -0.85 11.36
C SER A 19 6.78 -0.86 12.20
N GLY A 20 5.62 -1.11 11.58
CA GLY A 20 4.31 -0.92 12.22
C GLY A 20 3.89 0.54 12.40
N GLU A 21 4.77 1.51 12.10
CA GLU A 21 4.48 2.94 12.26
C GLU A 21 3.27 3.35 11.40
N LEU A 22 3.20 2.88 10.15
CA LEU A 22 2.05 3.16 9.27
C LEU A 22 0.73 2.68 9.89
N GLY A 23 0.71 1.46 10.44
CA GLY A 23 -0.46 0.90 11.11
C GLY A 23 -0.87 1.71 12.35
N TYR A 24 0.11 2.12 13.16
CA TYR A 24 -0.10 3.01 14.30
C TYR A 24 -0.71 4.36 13.87
N ILE A 25 -0.17 4.99 12.83
CA ILE A 25 -0.66 6.27 12.29
C ILE A 25 -2.12 6.14 11.83
N VAL A 26 -2.44 5.10 11.06
CA VAL A 26 -3.81 4.84 10.58
C VAL A 26 -4.76 4.60 11.74
N SER A 27 -4.34 3.87 12.78
CA SER A 27 -5.12 3.69 14.00
C SER A 27 -5.44 5.02 14.68
N ARG A 28 -4.45 5.92 14.79
CA ARG A 28 -4.64 7.26 15.34
C ARG A 28 -5.57 8.12 14.50
N TRP A 29 -5.48 8.05 13.17
CA TRP A 29 -6.41 8.74 12.27
C TRP A 29 -7.85 8.28 12.47
N SER A 30 -8.07 6.98 12.66
CA SER A 30 -9.40 6.44 12.95
C SER A 30 -9.95 6.91 14.29
N GLN A 31 -9.09 7.08 15.30
CA GLN A 31 -9.50 7.50 16.65
C GLN A 31 -9.78 9.00 16.75
N ASN A 32 -8.91 9.82 16.12
CA ASN A 32 -8.86 11.26 16.39
C ASN A 32 -9.04 12.12 15.13
N GLY A 33 -9.19 11.52 13.96
CA GLY A 33 -9.13 12.21 12.66
C GLY A 33 -7.69 12.53 12.23
N ILE A 34 -7.52 12.79 10.93
CA ILE A 34 -6.19 13.03 10.31
C ILE A 34 -5.57 14.34 10.84
N VAL A 35 -6.31 15.44 10.80
CA VAL A 35 -5.78 16.78 11.15
C VAL A 35 -5.34 16.86 12.62
N PRO A 36 -6.14 16.40 13.61
CA PRO A 36 -5.69 16.39 15.00
C PRO A 36 -4.51 15.45 15.23
N SER A 37 -4.45 14.33 14.50
CA SER A 37 -3.35 13.37 14.61
C SER A 37 -2.02 13.91 14.12
N MET A 38 -2.01 14.94 13.25
CA MET A 38 -0.77 15.52 12.75
C MET A 38 0.11 16.12 13.85
N LYS A 39 -0.49 16.52 14.98
CA LYS A 39 0.23 17.02 16.16
C LYS A 39 1.11 15.96 16.83
N MET A 40 0.92 14.68 16.52
CA MET A 40 1.75 13.58 17.04
C MET A 40 3.07 13.41 16.26
N HIS A 41 3.21 14.03 15.09
CA HIS A 41 4.43 13.98 14.30
C HIS A 41 5.40 15.11 14.66
N SER A 42 6.69 14.92 14.39
CA SER A 42 7.68 15.99 14.51
C SER A 42 7.35 17.17 13.58
N LEU A 43 7.81 18.37 13.94
CA LEU A 43 7.61 19.57 13.10
C LEU A 43 8.17 19.37 11.68
N THR A 44 9.31 18.68 11.55
CA THR A 44 9.91 18.34 10.26
C THR A 44 9.01 17.42 9.42
N SER A 45 8.39 16.41 10.03
CA SER A 45 7.47 15.50 9.35
C SER A 45 6.16 16.20 8.95
N GLN A 46 5.61 17.04 9.84
CA GLN A 46 4.44 17.87 9.54
C GLN A 46 4.71 18.80 8.34
N TYR A 47 5.81 19.56 8.39
CA TYR A 47 6.18 20.45 7.30
C TYR A 47 6.45 19.67 6.00
N GLY A 48 7.18 18.56 6.10
CA GLY A 48 7.48 17.67 4.98
C GLY A 48 6.22 17.19 4.27
N THR A 49 5.27 16.67 5.04
CA THR A 49 3.98 16.16 4.54
C THR A 49 3.15 17.28 3.93
N LEU A 50 2.86 18.34 4.67
CA LEU A 50 1.95 19.41 4.23
C LEU A 50 2.48 20.17 3.01
N SER A 51 3.79 20.37 2.89
CA SER A 51 4.40 21.07 1.74
C SER A 51 4.50 20.21 0.47
N ARG A 52 4.40 18.88 0.59
CA ARG A 52 4.61 17.94 -0.54
C ARG A 52 3.37 17.18 -0.94
N ILE A 53 2.37 17.03 -0.06
CA ILE A 53 1.16 16.23 -0.33
C ILE A 53 0.41 16.70 -1.59
N GLU A 54 0.40 18.00 -1.88
CA GLU A 54 -0.21 18.56 -3.09
C GLU A 54 0.44 18.03 -4.38
N ARG A 55 1.72 17.64 -4.35
CA ARG A 55 2.43 17.08 -5.51
C ARG A 55 1.92 15.70 -5.92
N PHE A 56 1.24 15.00 -5.01
CA PHE A 56 0.67 13.67 -5.26
C PHE A 56 -0.79 13.72 -5.70
N LYS A 57 -1.41 14.91 -5.76
CA LYS A 57 -2.77 15.09 -6.27
C LYS A 57 -2.74 15.23 -7.80
N GLU A 58 -2.51 14.12 -8.48
CA GLU A 58 -2.55 14.10 -9.95
C GLU A 58 -3.98 13.92 -10.48
N VAL A 59 -4.42 14.82 -11.37
CA VAL A 59 -5.75 14.77 -12.02
C VAL A 59 -6.02 13.41 -12.69
N LYS A 60 -4.97 12.77 -13.20
CA LYS A 60 -5.06 11.45 -13.83
C LYS A 60 -5.54 10.38 -12.85
N LEU A 61 -5.05 10.38 -11.60
CA LEU A 61 -5.47 9.43 -10.58
C LEU A 61 -6.94 9.61 -10.23
N THR A 62 -7.39 10.86 -10.04
CA THR A 62 -8.81 11.16 -9.77
C THR A 62 -9.71 10.62 -10.89
N ARG A 63 -9.38 10.88 -12.16
CA ARG A 63 -10.15 10.37 -13.30
C ARG A 63 -10.19 8.85 -13.37
N GLN A 64 -9.08 8.18 -13.03
CA GLN A 64 -9.05 6.72 -12.96
C GLN A 64 -9.97 6.19 -11.85
N MET A 65 -9.97 6.82 -10.67
CA MET A 65 -10.87 6.46 -9.58
C MET A 65 -12.33 6.69 -9.94
N GLU A 66 -12.65 7.81 -10.59
CA GLU A 66 -14.01 8.10 -11.09
C GLU A 66 -14.47 7.07 -12.12
N SER A 67 -13.58 6.68 -13.05
CA SER A 67 -13.89 5.65 -14.04
C SER A 67 -14.16 4.29 -13.39
N VAL A 68 -13.37 3.89 -12.39
CA VAL A 68 -13.61 2.64 -11.63
C VAL A 68 -14.93 2.71 -10.87
N LEU A 69 -15.27 3.86 -10.29
CA LEU A 69 -16.55 4.04 -9.61
C LEU A 69 -17.74 3.90 -10.59
N GLU A 70 -17.61 4.41 -11.81
CA GLU A 70 -18.66 4.31 -12.82
C GLU A 70 -18.90 2.84 -13.25
N THR A 71 -17.85 2.04 -13.43
CA THR A 71 -18.00 0.61 -13.76
C THR A 71 -18.66 -0.16 -12.61
N ILE A 72 -18.32 0.19 -11.36
CA ILE A 72 -18.99 -0.36 -10.17
C ILE A 72 -20.48 0.01 -10.16
N ARG A 73 -20.83 1.29 -10.41
CA ARG A 73 -22.22 1.77 -10.43
C ARG A 73 -23.07 1.12 -11.51
N ARG A 74 -22.46 0.82 -12.67
CA ARG A 74 -23.11 0.10 -13.78
C ARG A 74 -23.25 -1.40 -13.54
N GLY A 75 -22.68 -1.92 -12.45
CA GLY A 75 -22.70 -3.34 -12.13
C GLY A 75 -21.74 -4.18 -12.97
N GLU A 76 -20.86 -3.55 -13.77
CA GLU A 76 -19.92 -4.25 -14.66
C GLU A 76 -18.95 -5.11 -13.85
N PHE A 77 -18.44 -4.60 -12.72
CA PHE A 77 -17.59 -5.39 -11.84
C PHE A 77 -18.32 -6.59 -11.23
N ALA A 78 -19.60 -6.44 -10.88
CA ALA A 78 -20.39 -7.54 -10.33
C ALA A 78 -20.62 -8.64 -11.38
N GLN A 79 -20.86 -8.24 -12.64
CA GLN A 79 -20.97 -9.18 -13.76
C GLN A 79 -19.63 -9.86 -14.07
N GLU A 80 -18.51 -9.11 -14.09
CA GLU A 80 -17.16 -9.66 -14.24
C GLU A 80 -16.87 -10.70 -13.15
N TRP A 81 -17.17 -10.38 -11.89
CA TRP A 81 -16.95 -11.29 -10.77
C TRP A 81 -17.83 -12.54 -10.83
N ALA A 82 -19.11 -12.41 -11.22
CA ALA A 82 -20.00 -13.56 -11.36
C ALA A 82 -19.55 -14.52 -12.45
N ALA A 83 -19.05 -14.00 -13.59
CA ALA A 83 -18.47 -14.81 -14.66
C ALA A 83 -17.20 -15.53 -14.19
N GLU A 84 -16.27 -14.80 -13.55
CA GLU A 84 -15.03 -15.38 -13.02
C GLU A 84 -15.30 -16.48 -11.98
N TYR A 85 -16.31 -16.28 -11.12
CA TYR A 85 -16.76 -17.28 -10.14
C TYR A 85 -17.30 -18.53 -10.85
N ALA A 86 -18.14 -18.36 -11.87
CA ALA A 86 -18.70 -19.49 -12.63
C ALA A 86 -17.61 -20.29 -13.37
N ASP A 87 -16.56 -19.63 -13.82
CA ASP A 87 -15.45 -20.23 -14.57
C ASP A 87 -14.34 -20.82 -13.67
N GLY A 88 -14.48 -20.73 -12.34
CA GLY A 88 -13.53 -21.33 -11.39
C GLY A 88 -12.24 -20.53 -11.19
N TYR A 89 -12.29 -19.20 -11.31
CA TYR A 89 -11.22 -18.27 -10.95
C TYR A 89 -9.92 -18.24 -11.82
N PRO A 90 -9.96 -18.50 -13.14
CA PRO A 90 -8.74 -18.55 -13.95
C PRO A 90 -7.98 -17.22 -14.02
N ARG A 91 -8.69 -16.08 -14.08
CA ARG A 91 -8.08 -14.74 -14.12
C ARG A 91 -7.53 -14.35 -12.76
N LEU A 92 -8.24 -14.65 -11.67
CA LEU A 92 -7.78 -14.41 -10.30
C LEU A 92 -6.50 -15.18 -10.01
N GLU A 93 -6.42 -16.45 -10.40
CA GLU A 93 -5.19 -17.24 -10.24
C GLU A 93 -4.03 -16.70 -11.09
N SER A 94 -4.31 -16.22 -12.31
CA SER A 94 -3.32 -15.51 -13.12
C SER A 94 -2.82 -14.21 -12.45
N LEU A 95 -3.73 -13.43 -11.86
CA LEU A 95 -3.41 -12.21 -11.12
C LEU A 95 -2.54 -12.51 -9.88
N ARG A 96 -2.90 -13.53 -9.09
CA ARG A 96 -2.13 -13.98 -7.92
C ARG A 96 -0.73 -14.41 -8.31
N ARG A 97 -0.59 -15.30 -9.30
CA ARG A 97 0.73 -15.74 -9.80
C ARG A 97 1.59 -14.57 -10.28
N ARG A 98 1.01 -13.60 -11.00
CA ARG A 98 1.76 -12.41 -11.43
C ARG A 98 2.22 -11.57 -10.25
N MET A 99 1.38 -11.42 -9.23
CA MET A 99 1.71 -10.69 -8.01
C MET A 99 2.84 -11.39 -7.26
N GLU A 100 2.70 -12.69 -6.97
CA GLU A 100 3.68 -13.50 -6.24
C GLU A 100 5.06 -13.54 -6.90
N ASN A 101 5.11 -13.48 -8.24
CA ASN A 101 6.35 -13.50 -8.99
C ASN A 101 7.09 -12.15 -9.04
N LEU A 102 6.57 -11.10 -8.42
CA LEU A 102 7.31 -9.84 -8.31
C LEU A 102 8.50 -10.02 -7.36
N SER A 103 9.68 -9.60 -7.81
CA SER A 103 10.93 -9.73 -7.03
C SER A 103 10.88 -9.01 -5.69
N ILE A 104 10.00 -8.01 -5.52
CA ILE A 104 9.83 -7.29 -4.26
C ILE A 104 9.44 -8.22 -3.10
N TRP A 105 8.66 -9.28 -3.34
CA TRP A 105 8.23 -10.20 -2.28
C TRP A 105 9.33 -11.14 -1.82
N LEU A 106 10.32 -11.43 -2.67
CA LEU A 106 11.52 -12.15 -2.24
C LEU A 106 12.28 -11.33 -1.20
N HIS A 107 12.52 -10.06 -1.50
CA HIS A 107 13.21 -9.13 -0.61
C HIS A 107 12.43 -8.91 0.70
N GLU A 108 11.10 -8.81 0.64
CA GLU A 108 10.27 -8.71 1.85
C GLU A 108 10.47 -9.93 2.76
N ARG A 109 10.43 -11.14 2.20
CA ARG A 109 10.59 -12.39 2.95
C ARG A 109 11.98 -12.51 3.58
N GLU A 110 13.02 -12.04 2.90
CA GLU A 110 14.38 -11.98 3.43
C GLU A 110 14.45 -11.05 4.65
N VAL A 111 13.89 -9.84 4.53
CA VAL A 111 13.83 -8.88 5.63
C VAL A 111 13.04 -9.44 6.82
N LEU A 112 11.87 -10.05 6.57
CA LEU A 112 11.09 -10.70 7.63
C LEU A 112 11.85 -11.84 8.32
N THR A 113 12.63 -12.60 7.56
CA THR A 113 13.47 -13.67 8.14
C THR A 113 14.55 -13.11 9.05
N ILE A 114 15.14 -11.96 8.70
CA ILE A 114 16.12 -11.27 9.53
C ILE A 114 15.46 -10.76 10.81
N LEU A 115 14.36 -10.02 10.70
CA LEU A 115 13.65 -9.45 11.85
C LEU A 115 13.17 -10.53 12.83
N ASN A 116 12.65 -11.66 12.33
CA ASN A 116 12.15 -12.75 13.16
C ASN A 116 13.25 -13.68 13.70
N ARG A 117 14.51 -13.56 13.25
CA ARG A 117 15.64 -14.30 13.85
C ARG A 117 16.08 -13.69 15.17
N ASP A 118 15.96 -12.37 15.31
CA ASP A 118 16.30 -11.64 16.53
C ASP A 118 15.24 -11.80 17.64
N GLU A 119 14.06 -12.37 17.33
CA GLU A 119 12.99 -12.67 18.28
C GLU A 119 13.03 -14.11 18.84
N ARG A 120 14.02 -14.93 18.49
CA ARG A 120 14.18 -16.26 19.10
C ARG A 120 14.94 -16.14 20.43
N PRO A 121 14.38 -16.64 21.56
CA PRO A 121 15.07 -16.66 22.85
C PRO A 121 16.31 -17.57 22.85
#